data_AF-A0A835CJZ6-F1
#
_entry.id   AF-A0A835CJZ6-F1
#
_cell.length_a   1.000
_cell.length_b   1.000
_cell.length_c   1.000
_cell.angle_alpha   90.00
_cell.angle_beta   90.00
_cell.angle_gamma   90.00
#
_symmetry.space_group_name_H-M   'P 1'
#
loop_
_entity.id
_entity.type
_entity.pdbx_description
1 polymer ?
#
loop_
_entity_poly.entity_id
_entity_poly.type
_entity_poly.pdbx_seq_one_letter_code
_entity_poly.pdbx_strand_id
1 'polypeptide(L)'
;MGVCNTVDILKERILKGWNYGGFDDSLLPGDQYPDWFIYKGEGCSVFFKVPQVMGYCLKGMILNIVHSSCIDNMISQFVINVLIVNHTKGTLQLHKRDSMTCQEDEEWQAILSSIAPADEVTLSIGCQITINKIVAYLVYQDSGIALM
;
A
#
# COMPACT_ATOMS: atom_id res chain seq x y z
N MET A 1 -2.09 -14.93 -16.55
CA MET A 1 -1.59 -13.54 -16.56
C MET A 1 -1.39 -13.13 -15.11
N GLY A 2 -0.15 -13.09 -14.65
CA GLY A 2 0.19 -13.04 -13.22
C GLY A 2 0.25 -11.62 -12.65
N VAL A 3 0.19 -11.55 -11.32
CA VAL A 3 0.41 -10.43 -10.37
C VAL A 3 1.09 -9.18 -10.91
N CYS A 4 2.20 -9.34 -11.62
CA CYS A 4 2.96 -8.27 -12.24
C CYS A 4 2.04 -7.35 -13.03
N ASN A 5 1.10 -7.92 -13.81
CA ASN A 5 0.18 -7.14 -14.63
C ASN A 5 -0.77 -6.26 -13.79
N THR A 6 -1.38 -6.79 -12.72
CA THR A 6 -2.35 -6.03 -11.90
C THR A 6 -1.67 -4.90 -11.11
N VAL A 7 -0.51 -5.20 -10.50
CA VAL A 7 0.29 -4.20 -9.77
C VAL A 7 0.80 -3.12 -10.72
N ASP A 8 1.29 -3.49 -11.91
CA ASP A 8 1.81 -2.53 -12.90
C ASP A 8 0.69 -1.66 -13.47
N ILE A 9 -0.48 -2.23 -13.78
CA ILE A 9 -1.67 -1.45 -14.19
C ILE A 9 -2.06 -0.45 -13.11
N LEU A 10 -2.09 -0.87 -11.84
CA LEU A 10 -2.45 0.02 -10.73
C LEU A 10 -1.41 1.14 -10.57
N LYS A 11 -0.11 0.83 -10.64
CA LYS A 11 0.97 1.83 -10.63
C LYS A 11 0.80 2.82 -11.77
N GLU A 12 0.56 2.37 -13.00
CA GLU A 12 0.36 3.24 -14.15
C GLU A 12 -0.83 4.18 -13.94
N ARG A 13 -1.94 3.69 -13.39
CA ARG A 13 -3.12 4.51 -13.08
C ARG A 13 -2.84 5.55 -11.99
N ILE A 14 -2.10 5.19 -10.94
CA ILE A 14 -1.67 6.13 -9.89
C ILE A 14 -0.78 7.22 -10.49
N LEU A 15 0.21 6.84 -11.30
CA LEU A 15 1.13 7.77 -11.97
C LEU A 15 0.40 8.70 -12.95
N LYS A 16 -0.59 8.19 -13.68
CA LYS A 16 -1.46 9.03 -14.51
C LYS A 16 -2.24 10.05 -13.68
N GLY A 17 -2.77 9.65 -12.53
CA GLY A 17 -3.43 10.57 -11.59
C GLY A 17 -2.53 11.74 -11.17
N TRP A 18 -1.22 11.52 -11.02
CA TRP A 18 -0.26 12.58 -10.71
C TRP A 18 -0.03 13.58 -11.86
N ASN A 19 -0.04 13.12 -13.11
CA ASN A 19 0.26 13.97 -14.28
C ASN A 19 -0.83 15.01 -14.60
N TYR A 20 -2.05 14.88 -14.05
CA TYR A 20 -3.18 15.78 -14.34
C TYR A 20 -3.34 16.96 -13.37
N GLY A 21 -2.35 17.26 -12.53
CA GLY A 21 -2.21 18.60 -11.94
C GLY A 21 -2.80 18.79 -10.53
N GLY A 22 -2.71 17.79 -9.65
CA GLY A 22 -2.90 17.98 -8.21
C GLY A 22 -3.25 16.70 -7.47
N PHE A 23 -2.85 16.61 -6.20
CA PHE A 23 -3.27 15.56 -5.25
C PHE A 23 -4.75 15.72 -4.87
N ASP A 24 -5.64 15.77 -5.87
CA ASP A 24 -7.05 15.55 -5.62
C ASP A 24 -7.25 14.04 -5.50
N ASP A 25 -7.78 13.60 -4.36
CA ASP A 25 -8.10 12.20 -4.09
C ASP A 25 -9.12 11.64 -5.11
N SER A 26 -9.76 12.52 -5.91
CA SER A 26 -10.64 12.18 -7.03
C SER A 26 -9.92 11.57 -8.25
N LEU A 27 -8.62 11.84 -8.40
CA LEU A 27 -7.81 11.35 -9.53
C LEU A 27 -7.15 9.99 -9.23
N LEU A 28 -7.24 9.52 -7.99
CA LEU A 28 -6.73 8.23 -7.58
C LEU A 28 -7.68 7.10 -7.99
N PRO A 29 -7.15 5.93 -8.41
CA PRO A 29 -7.98 4.77 -8.70
C PRO A 29 -8.86 4.41 -7.50
N GLY A 30 -10.16 4.22 -7.74
CA GLY A 30 -11.05 3.65 -6.73
C GLY A 30 -10.81 2.15 -6.51
N ASP A 31 -11.66 1.57 -5.67
CA ASP A 31 -11.77 0.12 -5.53
C ASP A 31 -12.04 -0.54 -6.90
N GLN A 32 -11.45 -1.70 -7.12
CA GLN A 32 -11.76 -2.55 -8.27
C GLN A 32 -11.89 -3.97 -7.76
N TYR A 33 -13.12 -4.40 -7.45
CA TYR A 33 -13.36 -5.77 -6.99
C TYR A 33 -13.22 -6.77 -8.14
N PRO A 34 -12.55 -7.93 -7.96
CA PRO A 34 -11.86 -8.40 -6.75
C PRO A 34 -10.36 -7.99 -6.69
N ASP A 35 -9.86 -7.26 -7.68
CA ASP A 35 -8.44 -6.98 -7.92
C ASP A 35 -7.74 -6.14 -6.84
N TRP A 36 -8.34 -5.05 -6.36
CA TRP A 36 -7.77 -4.24 -5.28
C TRP A 36 -8.78 -3.39 -4.52
N PHE A 37 -8.35 -3.00 -3.31
CA PHE A 37 -9.12 -2.16 -2.40
C PHE A 37 -8.29 -0.96 -1.93
N ILE A 38 -8.91 0.22 -1.81
CA ILE A 38 -8.30 1.47 -1.39
C ILE A 38 -8.68 1.84 0.04
N TYR A 39 -7.68 2.25 0.81
CA TYR A 39 -7.84 2.79 2.16
C TYR A 39 -7.13 4.12 2.27
N LYS A 40 -7.82 5.12 2.80
CA LYS A 40 -7.30 6.48 2.94
C LYS A 40 -7.11 6.80 4.41
N GLY A 41 -5.98 7.41 4.72
CA GLY A 41 -5.62 7.89 6.05
C GLY A 41 -5.19 9.35 6.00
N GLU A 42 -5.50 10.09 7.05
CA GLU A 42 -4.99 11.44 7.27
C GLU A 42 -3.63 11.37 7.98
N GLY A 43 -2.72 12.26 7.61
CA GLY A 43 -1.37 12.25 8.14
C GLY A 43 -0.58 11.03 7.67
N CYS A 44 0.15 10.42 8.59
CA CYS A 44 1.11 9.35 8.31
C CYS A 44 0.59 7.93 8.53
N SER A 45 -0.68 7.76 8.89
CA SER A 45 -1.22 6.43 9.21
C SER A 45 -2.53 6.14 8.49
N VAL A 46 -2.74 4.86 8.19
CA VAL A 46 -3.97 4.33 7.60
C VAL A 46 -4.40 3.12 8.41
N PHE A 47 -5.68 3.09 8.76
CA PHE A 47 -6.32 1.93 9.38
C PHE A 47 -7.19 1.23 8.35
N PHE A 48 -7.11 -0.09 8.31
CA PHE A 48 -7.95 -0.89 7.44
C PHE A 48 -8.22 -2.27 8.04
N LYS A 49 -9.41 -2.79 7.73
CA LYS A 49 -9.73 -4.20 7.91
C LYS A 49 -9.48 -4.93 6.59
N VAL A 50 -8.70 -6.00 6.64
CA VAL A 50 -8.29 -6.74 5.45
C VAL A 50 -9.51 -7.44 4.85
N PRO A 51 -9.86 -7.16 3.57
CA PRO A 51 -11.00 -7.80 2.92
C PRO A 51 -10.87 -9.30 2.86
N GLN A 52 -11.99 -9.99 3.06
CA GLN A 52 -12.09 -11.40 2.75
C GLN A 52 -12.71 -11.54 1.36
N VAL A 53 -11.93 -12.05 0.40
CA VAL A 53 -12.37 -12.22 -0.98
C VAL A 53 -12.32 -13.71 -1.33
N MET A 54 -13.47 -14.32 -1.59
CA MET A 54 -13.56 -15.74 -1.91
C MET A 54 -12.84 -16.04 -3.23
N GLY A 55 -11.92 -17.01 -3.22
CA GLY A 55 -11.12 -17.37 -4.40
C GLY A 55 -9.96 -16.44 -4.70
N TYR A 56 -9.66 -15.47 -3.82
CA TYR A 56 -8.54 -14.54 -4.01
C TYR A 56 -7.69 -14.43 -2.75
N CYS A 57 -6.40 -14.23 -2.92
CA CYS A 57 -5.46 -13.99 -1.82
C CYS A 57 -4.80 -12.62 -1.94
N LEU A 58 -4.51 -12.00 -0.79
CA LEU A 58 -3.73 -10.77 -0.73
C LEU A 58 -2.33 -11.06 -1.27
N LYS A 59 -1.95 -10.34 -2.32
CA LYS A 59 -0.69 -10.58 -3.04
C LYS A 59 0.29 -9.42 -2.96
N GLY A 60 -0.22 -8.21 -2.78
CA GLY A 60 0.59 -7.01 -2.76
C GLY A 60 -0.06 -5.87 -1.98
N MET A 61 0.75 -4.88 -1.67
CA MET A 61 0.27 -3.60 -1.14
C MET A 61 1.05 -2.47 -1.80
N ILE A 62 0.35 -1.40 -2.18
CA ILE A 62 0.95 -0.18 -2.72
C ILE A 62 0.60 0.98 -1.80
N LEU A 63 1.60 1.74 -1.38
CA LEU A 63 1.41 2.95 -0.57
C LEU A 63 1.66 4.17 -1.44
N ASN A 64 0.68 5.07 -1.46
CA ASN A 64 0.80 6.39 -2.05
C ASN A 64 0.78 7.45 -0.94
N ILE A 65 1.78 8.32 -0.91
CA ILE A 65 2.03 9.24 0.20
C ILE A 65 1.95 10.66 -0.34
N VAL A 66 1.10 11.47 0.30
CA VAL A 66 0.91 12.88 0.00
C VAL A 66 1.61 13.71 1.05
N HIS A 67 2.48 14.63 0.66
CA HIS A 67 3.21 15.53 1.56
C HIS A 67 3.13 16.97 1.04
N SER A 68 3.15 17.95 1.95
CA SER A 68 3.32 19.36 1.57
C SER A 68 4.80 19.62 1.23
N SER A 69 5.06 20.20 0.05
CA SER A 69 6.34 20.74 -0.52
C SER A 69 7.57 20.85 0.42
N CYS A 70 8.83 20.70 0.00
CA CYS A 70 9.49 20.96 -1.29
C CYS A 70 10.64 19.96 -1.46
N ILE A 71 10.61 19.14 -2.51
CA ILE A 71 11.79 18.36 -2.91
C ILE A 71 11.86 18.37 -4.44
N ASP A 72 12.10 19.55 -5.00
CA ASP A 72 12.81 19.62 -6.27
C ASP A 72 14.22 19.09 -5.97
N ASN A 73 14.60 17.95 -6.53
CA ASN A 73 15.96 17.38 -6.55
C ASN A 73 16.55 16.53 -5.39
N MET A 74 15.85 16.26 -4.27
CA MET A 74 16.40 15.47 -3.13
C MET A 74 15.67 14.14 -2.80
N ILE A 75 14.75 13.67 -3.65
CA ILE A 75 13.88 12.51 -3.37
C ILE A 75 14.66 11.21 -3.07
N SER A 76 15.93 11.09 -3.51
CA SER A 76 16.68 9.83 -3.40
C SER A 76 17.22 9.49 -2.00
N GLN A 77 17.10 10.36 -0.99
CA GLN A 77 17.78 10.20 0.31
C GLN A 77 16.88 10.06 1.55
N PHE A 78 15.56 9.98 1.41
CA PHE A 78 14.69 9.84 2.59
C PHE A 78 14.57 8.39 3.06
N VAL A 79 14.85 8.18 4.35
CA VAL A 79 14.57 6.93 5.05
C VAL A 79 13.08 6.91 5.40
N ILE A 80 12.39 5.85 4.97
CA ILE A 80 10.99 5.62 5.28
C ILE A 80 10.93 4.44 6.25
N ASN A 81 10.41 4.68 7.44
CA ASN A 81 10.11 3.61 8.39
C ASN A 81 8.64 3.22 8.25
N VAL A 82 8.36 1.94 8.15
CA VAL A 82 7.00 1.39 8.10
C VAL A 82 6.74 0.66 9.40
N LEU A 83 5.77 1.15 10.17
CA LEU A 83 5.27 0.51 11.38
C LEU A 83 3.93 -0.14 11.05
N ILE A 84 3.78 -1.42 11.39
CA ILE A 84 2.54 -2.17 11.22
C ILE A 84 2.10 -2.70 12.56
N VAL A 85 0.86 -2.39 12.91
CA VAL A 85 0.19 -2.89 14.10
C VAL A 85 -1.01 -3.70 13.65
N ASN A 86 -0.97 -5.00 13.93
CA ASN A 86 -2.12 -5.88 13.73
C ASN A 86 -2.85 -5.99 15.07
N HIS A 87 -4.01 -5.33 15.18
CA HIS A 87 -4.80 -5.26 16.40
C HIS A 87 -5.49 -6.59 16.71
N THR A 88 -5.83 -7.36 15.68
CA THR A 88 -6.48 -8.68 15.84
C THR A 88 -5.51 -9.72 16.42
N LYS A 89 -4.27 -9.74 15.93
CA LYS A 89 -3.22 -10.68 16.38
C LYS A 89 -2.38 -10.14 17.54
N GLY A 90 -2.49 -8.85 17.86
CA GLY A 90 -1.68 -8.19 18.89
C GLY A 90 -0.19 -8.10 18.55
N THR A 91 0.15 -8.02 17.26
CA THR A 91 1.55 -7.98 16.80
C THR A 91 1.96 -6.60 16.32
N LEU A 92 3.23 -6.23 16.57
CA LEU A 92 3.84 -5.00 16.12
C LEU A 92 5.11 -5.31 15.32
N GLN A 93 5.24 -4.71 14.14
CA GLN A 93 6.42 -4.87 13.28
C GLN A 93 6.92 -3.50 12.82
N LEU A 94 8.23 -3.29 12.89
CA LEU A 94 8.90 -2.09 12.41
C LEU A 94 9.91 -2.47 11.33
N HIS A 95 9.71 -1.92 10.14
CA HIS A 95 10.57 -2.14 8.98
C HIS A 95 11.22 -0.80 8.59
N LYS A 96 12.54 -0.78 8.43
CA LYS A 96 13.30 0.44 8.09
C LYS A 96 13.77 0.36 6.65
N ARG A 97 13.35 1.30 5.80
CA ARG A 97 13.72 1.34 4.39
C ARG A 97 14.57 2.56 4.05
N ASP A 98 15.75 2.30 3.50
CA ASP A 98 16.59 3.32 2.87
C ASP A 98 16.31 3.31 1.35
N SER A 99 15.63 4.35 0.83
CA SER A 99 15.38 4.62 -0.60
C SER A 99 14.29 3.80 -1.34
N MET A 100 13.81 4.41 -2.43
CA MET A 100 12.48 4.27 -3.07
C MET A 100 12.45 3.27 -4.24
N THR A 101 13.29 2.23 -4.23
CA THR A 101 13.28 1.22 -5.31
C THR A 101 12.35 0.06 -4.97
N CYS A 102 11.39 -0.20 -5.87
CA CYS A 102 10.62 -1.44 -5.91
C CYS A 102 11.55 -2.60 -6.32
N GLN A 103 12.36 -3.09 -5.40
CA GLN A 103 12.79 -4.48 -5.47
C GLN A 103 11.83 -5.28 -4.60
N GLU A 104 11.53 -6.51 -4.99
CA GLU A 104 10.74 -7.47 -4.20
C GLU A 104 11.52 -7.80 -2.91
N ASP A 105 11.55 -6.85 -1.98
CA ASP A 105 12.26 -7.03 -0.72
C ASP A 105 11.51 -8.09 0.10
N GLU A 106 12.26 -9.03 0.66
CA GLU A 106 11.78 -10.02 1.63
C GLU A 106 10.95 -9.34 2.75
N GLU A 107 11.25 -8.08 3.06
CA GLU A 107 10.54 -7.24 4.01
C GLU A 107 9.06 -7.03 3.66
N TRP A 108 8.71 -6.75 2.39
CA TRP A 108 7.29 -6.62 2.00
C TRP A 108 6.56 -7.95 2.04
N GLN A 109 7.25 -9.04 1.72
CA GLN A 109 6.66 -10.37 1.87
C GLN A 109 6.44 -10.72 3.35
N ALA A 110 7.36 -10.33 4.24
CA ALA A 110 7.20 -10.46 5.68
C ALA A 110 5.99 -9.66 6.21
N ILE A 111 5.82 -8.43 5.71
CA ILE A 111 4.64 -7.61 5.99
C ILE A 111 3.35 -8.32 5.56
N LEU A 112 3.27 -8.73 4.29
CA LEU A 112 2.06 -9.34 3.73
C LEU A 112 1.72 -10.67 4.41
N SER A 113 2.72 -11.50 4.72
CA SER A 113 2.54 -12.79 5.42
C SER A 113 2.09 -12.65 6.87
N SER A 114 2.33 -11.49 7.51
CA SER A 114 1.86 -11.24 8.87
C SER A 114 0.36 -10.91 8.96
N ILE A 115 -0.24 -10.54 7.83
CA ILE A 115 -1.62 -10.05 7.73
C ILE A 115 -2.50 -11.15 7.11
N ALA A 116 -3.69 -11.35 7.67
CA ALA A 116 -4.68 -12.31 7.20
C ALA A 116 -6.03 -11.63 6.90
N PRO A 117 -6.91 -12.27 6.11
CA PRO A 117 -8.27 -11.78 5.93
C PRO A 117 -8.97 -11.54 7.26
N ALA A 118 -9.74 -10.46 7.33
CA ALA A 118 -10.43 -9.95 8.52
C ALA A 118 -9.55 -9.36 9.64
N ASP A 119 -8.22 -9.39 9.54
CA ASP A 119 -7.35 -8.68 10.49
C ASP A 119 -7.59 -7.16 10.41
N GLU A 120 -7.55 -6.51 11.57
CA GLU A 120 -7.59 -5.05 11.72
C GLU A 120 -6.16 -4.53 11.85
N VAL A 121 -5.73 -3.72 10.89
CA VAL A 121 -4.33 -3.31 10.74
C VAL A 121 -4.23 -1.79 10.68
N THR A 122 -3.29 -1.24 11.45
CA THR A 122 -2.80 0.14 11.26
C THR A 122 -1.42 0.08 10.64
N LEU A 123 -1.27 0.76 9.51
CA LEU A 123 0.02 1.02 8.90
C LEU A 123 0.38 2.48 9.10
N SER A 124 1.56 2.75 9.64
CA SER A 124 2.07 4.09 9.91
C SER A 124 3.44 4.27 9.25
N ILE A 125 3.65 5.45 8.69
CA ILE A 125 4.91 5.81 8.04
C ILE A 125 5.65 6.85 8.89
N GLY A 126 6.81 6.46 9.41
CA GLY A 126 7.77 7.40 9.96
C GLY A 126 8.63 7.99 8.84
N CYS A 127 8.52 9.29 8.60
CA CYS A 127 9.36 10.00 7.65
C CYS A 127 9.84 11.33 8.23
N GLN A 128 10.94 11.87 7.67
CA GLN A 128 11.50 13.16 8.08
C GLN A 128 10.71 14.37 7.54
N ILE A 129 9.70 14.13 6.69
CA ILE A 129 8.84 15.15 6.11
C ILE A 129 7.41 15.03 6.64
N THR A 130 6.67 16.13 6.58
CA THR A 130 5.25 16.16 6.96
C THR A 130 4.40 15.47 5.90
N ILE A 131 3.85 14.31 6.26
CA ILE A 131 2.87 13.59 5.46
C ILE A 131 1.49 14.15 5.79
N ASN A 132 0.74 14.54 4.76
CA ASN A 132 -0.62 15.09 4.88
C ASN A 132 -1.68 14.01 4.74
N LYS A 133 -1.45 13.05 3.82
CA LYS A 133 -2.35 11.93 3.58
C LYS A 133 -1.56 10.71 3.16
N ILE A 134 -2.10 9.54 3.46
CA ILE A 134 -1.60 8.25 3.02
C ILE A 134 -2.74 7.46 2.41
N VAL A 135 -2.44 6.76 1.32
CA VAL A 135 -3.39 5.88 0.65
C VAL A 135 -2.74 4.52 0.49
N ALA A 136 -3.38 3.48 1.00
CA ALA A 136 -2.97 2.11 0.83
C ALA A 136 -3.90 1.39 -0.15
N TYR A 137 -3.30 0.68 -1.11
CA TYR A 137 -3.99 -0.25 -1.98
C TYR A 137 -3.62 -1.66 -1.60
N LEU A 138 -4.61 -2.49 -1.30
CA LEU A 138 -4.43 -3.93 -1.11
C LEU A 138 -4.73 -4.63 -2.44
N VAL A 139 -3.75 -5.31 -3.01
CA VAL A 139 -3.86 -5.98 -4.32
C VAL A 139 -4.04 -7.47 -4.12
N TYR A 140 -5.04 -8.02 -4.78
CA TYR A 140 -5.44 -9.40 -4.72
C TYR A 140 -5.16 -10.12 -6.03
N GLN A 141 -5.01 -11.43 -5.93
CA GLN A 141 -4.89 -12.30 -7.07
C GLN A 141 -5.79 -13.52 -6.88
N ASP A 142 -6.35 -14.03 -7.97
CA ASP A 142 -6.99 -15.34 -8.01
C ASP A 142 -6.05 -16.38 -7.39
N SER A 143 -6.54 -17.08 -6.37
CA SER A 143 -5.78 -18.08 -5.63
C SER A 143 -5.57 -19.38 -6.44
N GLY A 144 -6.19 -19.50 -7.61
CA GLY A 144 -6.15 -20.69 -8.47
C GLY A 144 -6.88 -21.89 -7.86
N ILE A 145 -7.61 -21.68 -6.75
CA ILE A 145 -8.39 -22.72 -6.10
C ILE A 145 -9.64 -22.93 -6.94
N ALA A 146 -9.60 -23.92 -7.84
CA ALA A 146 -10.81 -24.51 -8.38
C ALA A 146 -11.60 -25.11 -7.21
N LEU A 147 -12.78 -24.56 -6.92
CA LEU A 147 -13.76 -25.24 -6.09
C LEU A 147 -14.13 -26.56 -6.80
N MET A 148 -13.50 -27.66 -6.39
CA MET A 148 -13.99 -29.02 -6.66
C MET A 148 -15.08 -29.37 -5.66
#